data_AF-A0A5E6VA76-F1
#
_entry.id   AF-A0A5E6VA76-F1
#
_cell.length_a   1.000
_cell.length_b   1.000
_cell.length_c   1.000
_cell.angle_alpha   90.00
_cell.angle_beta   90.00
_cell.angle_gamma   90.00
#
_symmetry.space_group_name_H-M   'P 1'
#
loop_
_entity.id
_entity.type
_entity.pdbx_description
1 polymer ?
#
loop_
_entity_poly.entity_id
_entity_poly.type
_entity_poly.pdbx_seq_one_letter_code
_entity_poly.pdbx_strand_id
1 'polypeptide(L)' 'MVLRIQVLANGRAGSVTVTKSSGKPQLDDAAVAAVKNWKFIPAKRGDTPIDGFATQTIDFKLPQ' A
#
# COMPACT_ATOMS: atom_id res chain seq x y z
N MET A 1 5.15 10.41 -2.04
CA MET A 1 5.02 9.76 -0.70
C MET A 1 5.37 8.28 -0.82
N VAL A 2 5.65 7.61 0.29
CA VAL A 2 5.91 6.17 0.31
C VAL A 2 5.06 5.49 1.37
N LEU A 3 4.41 4.40 0.99
CA LEU A 3 3.58 3.58 1.85
C LEU A 3 4.16 2.18 1.96
N ARG A 4 4.19 1.63 3.18
CA ARG A 4 4.43 0.21 3.43
C ARG A 4 3.09 -0.47 3.65
N ILE A 5 2.84 -1.52 2.88
CA ILE A 5 1.56 -2.21 2.80
C ILE A 5 1.81 -3.66 3.18
N GLN A 6 1.14 -4.15 4.19
CA GLN A 6 1.04 -5.59 4.42
C GLN A 6 0.07 -6.16 3.39
N VAL A 7 0.54 -7.08 2.58
CA VAL A 7 -0.30 -7.85 1.67
C VAL A 7 -0.58 -9.18 2.33
N LEU A 8 -1.84 -9.46 2.62
CA LEU A 8 -2.27 -10.73 3.21
C LEU A 8 -2.23 -11.84 2.15
N ALA A 9 -2.15 -13.10 2.58
CA ALA A 9 -2.15 -14.27 1.71
C ALA A 9 -3.38 -14.34 0.76
N ASN A 10 -4.49 -13.67 1.10
CA ASN A 10 -5.69 -13.55 0.26
C ASN A 10 -5.60 -12.43 -0.80
N GLY A 11 -4.46 -11.74 -0.91
CA GLY A 11 -4.23 -10.63 -1.83
C GLY A 11 -4.87 -9.31 -1.42
N ARG A 12 -5.43 -9.17 -0.21
CA ARG A 12 -5.93 -7.89 0.29
C ARG A 12 -4.85 -7.14 1.06
N ALA A 13 -5.00 -5.82 1.13
CA ALA A 13 -4.24 -5.00 2.06
C ALA A 13 -4.64 -5.32 3.51
N GLY A 14 -3.65 -5.57 4.35
CA GLY A 14 -3.76 -5.60 5.80
C GLY A 14 -3.42 -4.22 6.37
N SER A 15 -2.38 -4.15 7.20
CA SER A 15 -1.85 -2.88 7.69
C SER A 15 -1.25 -2.02 6.58
N VAL A 16 -1.52 -0.71 6.60
CA VAL A 16 -0.92 0.28 5.69
C VAL A 16 -0.31 1.37 6.54
N THR A 17 0.96 1.68 6.30
CA THR A 17 1.73 2.65 7.08
C THR A 17 2.42 3.63 6.15
N VAL A 18 2.33 4.93 6.47
CA VAL A 18 3.07 5.98 5.76
C VAL A 18 4.52 5.95 6.23
N THR A 19 5.45 5.57 5.36
CA THR A 19 6.89 5.61 5.66
C THR A 19 7.53 6.92 5.26
N LYS A 20 6.98 7.59 4.24
CA LYS A 20 7.35 8.95 3.85
C LYS A 20 6.10 9.74 3.47
N SER A 21 5.72 10.71 4.29
CA SER A 21 4.57 11.59 4.06
C SER A 21 4.68 12.37 2.74
N SER A 22 3.53 12.75 2.17
CA SER A 22 3.47 13.74 1.08
C SER A 22 3.73 15.17 1.53
N GLY A 23 3.74 15.43 2.84
CA GLY A 23 3.72 16.79 3.40
C GLY A 23 2.32 17.40 3.50
N LYS A 24 1.26 16.66 3.14
CA LYS A 24 -0.15 17.06 3.28
C LYS A 24 -0.94 15.94 3.96
N PRO A 25 -1.40 16.12 5.21
CA PRO A 25 -2.10 15.07 5.96
C PRO A 25 -3.32 14.50 5.22
N GLN A 26 -4.12 15.37 4.58
CA GLN A 26 -5.29 14.94 3.81
C GLN A 26 -4.94 14.02 2.64
N LEU A 27 -3.79 14.22 1.98
CA LEU A 27 -3.33 13.34 0.90
C LEU A 27 -2.82 12.01 1.44
N ASP A 28 -2.15 12.03 2.59
CA ASP A 28 -1.69 10.81 3.25
C ASP A 28 -2.88 9.92 3.66
N ASP A 29 -3.92 10.52 4.26
CA ASP A 29 -5.14 9.80 4.64
C ASP A 29 -5.89 9.24 3.43
N ALA A 30 -6.04 10.05 2.38
CA ALA A 30 -6.67 9.61 1.13
C ALA A 30 -5.89 8.47 0.46
N ALA A 31 -4.56 8.54 0.47
CA ALA A 31 -3.71 7.50 -0.10
C ALA A 31 -3.82 6.19 0.69
N VAL A 32 -3.81 6.25 2.02
CA VAL A 32 -4.01 5.07 2.88
C VAL A 32 -5.39 4.46 2.65
N ALA A 33 -6.44 5.27 2.56
CA ALA A 33 -7.81 4.80 2.30
C ALA A 33 -7.93 4.14 0.90
N ALA A 34 -7.32 4.73 -0.13
CA ALA A 34 -7.32 4.18 -1.48
C ALA A 34 -6.63 2.80 -1.52
N VAL A 35 -5.43 2.70 -0.95
CA VAL A 35 -4.62 1.47 -0.95
C VAL A 35 -5.30 0.32 -0.22
N LYS A 36 -6.05 0.61 0.86
CA LYS A 36 -6.83 -0.42 1.58
C LYS A 36 -7.86 -1.13 0.70
N ASN A 37 -8.31 -0.50 -0.38
CA ASN A 37 -9.30 -1.06 -1.31
C ASN A 37 -8.68 -1.80 -2.50
N TRP A 38 -7.35 -1.76 -2.66
CA TRP A 38 -6.68 -2.42 -3.77
C TRP A 38 -6.56 -3.94 -3.56
N LYS A 39 -6.45 -4.65 -4.68
CA LYS A 39 -6.08 -6.07 -4.71
C LYS A 39 -4.63 -6.19 -5.12
N PHE A 40 -3.88 -7.01 -4.39
CA PHE A 40 -2.47 -7.25 -4.57
C PHE A 40 -2.24 -8.73 -4.89
N ILE A 41 -1.10 -9.01 -5.53
CA ILE A 41 -0.60 -10.37 -5.63
C ILE A 41 0.17 -10.65 -4.33
N PRO A 42 -0.24 -11.66 -3.54
CA PRO A 42 0.45 -11.99 -2.30
C PRO A 42 1.86 -12.52 -2.56
N ALA A 43 2.73 -12.40 -1.55
CA ALA A 43 3.99 -13.09 -1.56
C ALA A 43 3.74 -14.60 -1.59
N LYS A 44 4.70 -15.38 -2.11
CA LYS A 44 4.58 -16.83 -2.18
C LYS A 44 5.81 -17.51 -1.58
N ARG A 45 5.58 -18.62 -0.88
CA ARG A 45 6.63 -19.58 -0.49
C ARG A 45 6.38 -20.86 -1.29
N GLY A 46 7.16 -21.06 -2.36
CA GLY A 46 6.80 -22.04 -3.39
C GLY A 46 5.48 -21.63 -4.04
N ASP A 47 4.50 -22.53 -4.04
CA ASP A 47 3.15 -22.27 -4.56
C ASP A 47 2.17 -21.72 -3.53
N THR A 48 2.54 -21.70 -2.25
CA THR A 48 1.65 -21.26 -1.16
C THR A 48 1.68 -19.74 -0.99
N PRO A 49 0.54 -19.04 -1.12
CA PRO A 49 0.43 -17.63 -0.78
C PRO A 49 0.67 -17.38 0.71
N ILE A 50 1.46 -16.36 1.03
CA ILE A 50 1.77 -15.95 2.39
C ILE A 50 1.61 -14.44 2.55
N ASP A 51 1.46 -14.00 3.79
CA ASP A 51 1.54 -12.60 4.14
C ASP A 51 2.94 -12.06 3.82
N GLY A 52 2.99 -10.83 3.31
CA GLY A 52 4.22 -10.13 2.98
C GLY A 52 4.07 -8.62 3.07
N PHE A 53 5.15 -7.90 2.80
CA PHE A 53 5.14 -6.45 2.74
C PHE A 53 5.52 -5.97 1.34
N ALA A 54 4.74 -5.03 0.82
CA ALA A 54 5.03 -4.28 -0.39
C ALA A 54 5.30 -2.82 -0.04
N THR A 55 6.18 -2.17 -0.79
CA THR A 55 6.45 -0.74 -0.68
C THR A 55 5.92 -0.07 -1.95
N GLN A 56 4.96 0.83 -1.79
CA GLN A 56 4.41 1.59 -2.90
C GLN A 56 4.82 3.05 -2.80
N THR A 57 5.48 3.54 -3.84
CA THR A 57 5.71 4.97 -4.03
C THR A 57 4.50 5.54 -4.77
N ILE A 58 3.91 6.60 -4.21
CA ILE A 58 2.84 7.35 -4.85
C ILE A 58 3.37 8.74 -5.16
N ASP A 59 3.48 9.03 -6.45
CA ASP A 59 3.78 10.35 -6.98
C ASP A 59 2.48 11.10 -7.23
N PHE A 60 2.13 12.00 -6.31
CA PHE A 60 1.02 12.91 -6.51
C PHE A 60 1.42 13.98 -7.54
N LYS A 61 0.89 13.86 -8.75
CA LYS A 61 0.90 14.94 -9.74
C LYS A 61 -0.49 15.59 -9.73
N LEU A 62 -0.56 16.85 -9.32
CA LEU A 62 -1.75 17.66 -9.53
C LEU A 62 -1.88 17.92 -11.04
N PRO A 63 -3.02 17.60 -11.67
CA PRO A 63 -3.29 18.11 -13.00
C PRO A 63 -3.32 19.65 -12.92
N GLN A 64 -2.61 20.30 -13.84
CA GLN A 64 -2.63 21.77 -14.00
C GLN A 64 -4.01 22.27 -14.40
#